data_AF-A0A4R3RDP7-F1
#
_entry.id   AF-A0A4R3RDP7-F1
#
_cell.length_a   1.000
_cell.length_b   1.000
_cell.length_c   1.000
_cell.angle_alpha   90.00
_cell.angle_beta   90.00
_cell.angle_gamma   90.00
#
_symmetry.space_group_name_H-M   'P 1'
#
loop_
_entity.id
_entity.type
_entity.pdbx_description
1 polymer ?
#
loop_
_entity_poly.entity_id
_entity_poly.type
_entity_poly.pdbx_seq_one_letter_code
_entity_poly.pdbx_strand_id
1 'polypeptide(L)' 'MVGRRSSSNLPGLIELVVSRSLVSAGMVAETLKIAPRAAVRIIEELGLREMTGRGRFRAWGVL' A
#
# COMPACT_ATOMS: atom_id res chain seq x y z
N MET A 1 -20.12 19.18 -7.45
CA MET A 1 -20.06 17.70 -7.31
C MET A 1 -18.64 17.26 -7.58
N VAL A 2 -17.93 16.74 -6.56
CA VAL A 2 -16.53 16.32 -6.68
C VAL A 2 -16.47 15.03 -7.51
N GLY A 3 -16.25 15.20 -8.81
CA GLY A 3 -16.09 14.13 -9.77
C GLY A 3 -14.61 13.78 -9.92
N ARG A 4 -14.18 12.68 -9.28
CA ARG A 4 -13.24 11.69 -9.84
C ARG A 4 -12.99 10.55 -8.85
N ARG A 5 -13.98 9.71 -8.61
CA ARG A 5 -13.68 8.30 -8.27
C ARG A 5 -13.31 7.62 -9.57
N SER A 6 -12.07 7.82 -10.00
CA SER A 6 -11.48 6.95 -11.01
C SER A 6 -11.35 5.55 -10.39
N SER A 7 -11.41 4.50 -11.19
CA SER A 7 -11.31 3.09 -10.80
C SER A 7 -9.93 2.70 -10.24
N SER A 8 -9.34 3.54 -9.40
CA SER A 8 -7.97 3.42 -8.94
C SER A 8 -7.96 2.85 -7.54
N ASN A 9 -7.10 1.86 -7.29
CA ASN A 9 -6.82 1.33 -5.97
C ASN A 9 -6.15 2.36 -5.01
N LEU A 10 -6.03 3.62 -5.47
CA LEU A 10 -5.34 4.72 -4.79
C LEU A 10 -6.06 5.19 -3.52
N PRO A 11 -7.39 5.47 -3.52
CA PRO A 11 -8.08 5.95 -2.33
C PRO A 11 -8.00 4.94 -1.17
N GLY A 12 -8.19 3.64 -1.45
CA GLY A 12 -8.08 2.60 -0.43
C GLY A 12 -6.67 2.46 0.13
N LEU A 13 -5.64 2.71 -0.69
CA LEU A 13 -4.25 2.68 -0.23
C LEU A 13 -3.91 3.90 0.64
N ILE A 14 -4.41 5.08 0.27
CA ILE A 14 -4.27 6.29 1.07
C ILE A 14 -4.94 6.10 2.44
N GLU A 15 -6.17 5.59 2.47
CA GLU A 15 -6.89 5.28 3.72
C GLU A 15 -6.11 4.31 4.61
N LEU A 16 -5.52 3.27 4.02
CA LEU A 16 -4.71 2.30 4.75
C LEU A 16 -3.44 2.93 5.36
N VAL A 17 -2.74 3.76 4.59
CA VAL A 17 -1.49 4.41 5.03
C VAL A 17 -1.75 5.49 6.08
N VAL A 18 -2.85 6.25 5.96
CA VAL A 18 -3.22 7.25 6.97
C VAL A 18 -3.68 6.60 8.27
N SER A 19 -4.33 5.44 8.19
CA SER A 19 -4.79 4.72 9.38
C SER A 19 -3.70 3.90 10.07
N ARG A 20 -2.62 3.52 9.37
CA ARG A 20 -1.57 2.66 9.88
C ARG A 20 -0.19 3.17 9.44
N SER A 21 0.67 3.45 10.42
CA SER A 21 2.04 3.90 10.19
C SER A 21 2.94 2.86 9.51
N LEU A 22 2.57 1.58 9.57
CA LEU A 22 3.30 0.46 8.97
C LEU A 22 2.32 -0.48 8.25
N VAL A 23 2.58 -0.73 6.97
CA VAL A 23 1.76 -1.59 6.11
C VAL A 23 2.60 -2.72 5.52
N SER A 24 1.99 -3.89 5.32
CA SER A 24 2.61 -5.01 4.61
C SER A 24 1.97 -5.20 3.24
N ALA A 25 2.67 -5.89 2.32
CA ALA A 25 2.14 -6.17 0.98
C ALA A 25 0.87 -7.04 1.04
N GLY A 26 0.77 -7.95 2.03
CA GLY A 26 -0.43 -8.75 2.25
C GLY A 26 -1.63 -7.90 2.66
N MET A 27 -1.42 -6.92 3.55
CA MET A 27 -2.47 -6.00 3.99
C MET A 27 -3.00 -5.13 2.85
N VAL A 28 -2.10 -4.64 2.00
CA VAL A 28 -2.45 -3.88 0.79
C VAL A 28 -3.19 -4.77 -0.22
N ALA A 29 -2.72 -5.99 -0.44
CA ALA A 29 -3.32 -6.95 -1.35
C ALA A 29 -4.76 -7.31 -0.94
N GLU A 30 -4.99 -7.55 0.35
CA GLU A 30 -6.30 -7.84 0.92
C GLU A 30 -7.24 -6.63 0.80
N THR A 31 -6.78 -5.45 1.22
CA THR A 31 -7.58 -4.22 1.22
C THR A 31 -8.02 -3.82 -0.20
N LEU A 32 -7.11 -3.94 -1.17
CA LEU A 32 -7.34 -3.54 -2.56
C LEU A 32 -7.84 -4.70 -3.44
N LYS A 33 -7.95 -5.92 -2.88
CA LYS A 33 -8.34 -7.15 -3.58
C LYS A 33 -7.49 -7.40 -4.84
N ILE A 34 -6.18 -7.21 -4.72
CA ILE A 34 -5.21 -7.41 -5.81
C ILE A 34 -4.22 -8.52 -5.48
N ALA A 35 -3.48 -8.98 -6.48
CA ALA A 35 -2.39 -9.94 -6.26
C ALA A 35 -1.27 -9.33 -5.41
N PRO A 36 -0.62 -10.09 -4.51
CA PRO A 36 0.47 -9.59 -3.65
C PRO A 36 1.62 -8.92 -4.41
N ARG A 37 1.98 -9.43 -5.59
CA ARG A 37 3.00 -8.81 -6.46
C ARG A 37 2.61 -7.41 -6.94
N ALA A 38 1.32 -7.20 -7.20
CA ALA A 38 0.80 -5.90 -7.62
C ALA A 38 0.81 -4.92 -6.44
N ALA A 39 0.52 -5.40 -5.22
CA ALA A 39 0.62 -4.60 -4.00
C ALA A 39 2.04 -4.09 -3.77
N VAL A 40 3.07 -4.94 -3.92
CA VAL A 40 4.48 -4.52 -3.78
C VAL A 40 4.83 -3.41 -4.78
N ARG A 41 4.44 -3.57 -6.06
CA ARG A 41 4.70 -2.58 -7.09
C ARG A 41 4.08 -1.21 -6.75
N ILE A 42 2.83 -1.21 -6.29
CA ILE A 42 2.14 0.06 -5.94
C ILE A 42 2.81 0.71 -4.72
N ILE A 43 3.21 -0.07 -3.72
CA ILE A 43 3.93 0.42 -2.54
C ILE A 43 5.26 1.09 -2.95
N GLU A 44 6.00 0.49 -3.88
CA GLU A 44 7.25 1.03 -4.43
C GLU A 44 7.01 2.30 -5.26
N GLU A 45 5.95 2.33 -6.08
CA GLU A 45 5.55 3.53 -6.85
C GLU A 45 5.16 4.71 -5.95
N LEU A 46 4.68 4.45 -4.73
CA LEU A 46 4.40 5.48 -3.71
C LEU A 46 5.63 5.95 -2.94
N GLY A 47 6.78 5.29 -3.09
CA GLY A 47 8.02 5.67 -2.38
C GLY A 47 7.99 5.41 -0.88
N LEU A 48 7.14 4.49 -0.40
CA LEU A 48 7.15 4.11 1.02
C LEU A 48 8.49 3.46 1.39
N ARG A 49 9.06 3.84 2.54
CA ARG A 49 10.36 3.30 2.97
C ARG A 49 10.15 1.93 3.56
N GLU A 50 10.88 0.94 3.05
CA GLU A 50 10.97 -0.37 3.70
C GLU A 50 11.66 -0.22 5.06
N MET A 51 10.96 -0.61 6.12
CA MET A 51 11.42 -0.48 7.50
C MET A 51 11.96 -1.80 8.06
N THR A 52 11.56 -2.92 7.48
CA THR A 52 12.02 -4.26 7.88
C THR A 52 13.25 -4.64 7.05
N GLY A 53 14.44 -4.52 7.62
CA GLY A 53 15.69 -4.88 6.93
C GLY A 53 15.83 -6.39 6.73
N ARG A 54 15.49 -6.87 5.52
CA ARG A 54 15.82 -8.19 4.94
C ARG A 54 15.07 -9.41 5.48
N GLY A 55 14.21 -9.98 4.64
CA GLY A 55 13.71 -11.34 4.78
C GLY A 55 12.37 -11.57 4.07
N ARG A 56 11.73 -12.70 4.40
CA ARG A 56 10.41 -13.10 3.89
C ARG A 56 9.25 -12.18 4.32
N PHE A 57 9.48 -11.32 5.31
CA PHE A 57 8.50 -10.36 5.81
C PHE A 57 8.99 -8.94 5.53
N ARG A 58 8.24 -8.24 4.68
CA ARG A 58 8.49 -6.85 4.33
C ARG A 58 7.34 -5.97 4.84
N ALA A 59 7.69 -4.85 5.46
CA ALA A 59 6.76 -3.82 5.86
C ALA A 59 7.34 -2.43 5.57
N TRP A 60 6.45 -1.52 5.20
CA TRP A 60 6.77 -0.18 4.72
C TRP A 60 6.02 0.87 5.53
N GLY A 61 6.67 2.01 5.76
CA GLY A 61 6.06 3.14 6.44
C GLY A 61 6.26 4.44 5.65
N VAL A 62 5.43 5.43 5.99
CA VAL A 62 5.65 6.83 5.63
C VAL A 62 6.60 7.39 6.68
N LEU A 63 7.79 7.80 6.27
CA LEU A 63 8.72 8.54 7.14
C LEU A 63 8.55 10.04 6.93
#